data_AF-A0A2K0SWZ2-F1
#
_entry.id   AF-A0A2K0SWZ2-F1
#
_cell.length_a   1.000
_cell.length_b   1.000
_cell.length_c   1.000
_cell.angle_alpha   90.00
_cell.angle_beta   90.00
_cell.angle_gamma   90.00
#
_symmetry.space_group_name_H-M   'P 1'
#
loop_
_entity.id
_entity.type
_entity.pdbx_description
1 polymer ?
#
loop_
_entity_poly.entity_id
_entity_poly.type
_entity_poly.pdbx_seq_one_letter_code
_entity_poly.pdbx_strand_id
1 'polypeptide(L)'
;MRLSVVNYQDVLQDLDKGVPINFNTNFHTAEEAPDLPIPTNKPYDYEIWLPLILRSRGLPPTALQVVKLSRAQIRVLVSASAASIHTGVLNRSYAEDLEDEVYPAFDGLHFPPEGLFMRLGACSPKDGAQLTPGKLAIHSVEDIVLRITTSARTWSALSNILNHEGEEGHVYFLPFNSEMISEREYRVFCTPSSLNISGVSQYRWHKPWIFGHENKDEMANTAHKIITGIQEVHADIIAYMKAHDDDELENLIRTQGFTFDVLYDESTGRCALIELNTFGVRSACGSCLFQWLKDRASLYGETGDIEFRVTV
;
A
#
# COMPACT_ATOMS: atom_id res chain seq x y z
N MET A 1 -24.01 2.21 -7.11
CA MET A 1 -22.88 3.07 -6.70
C MET A 1 -23.31 4.51 -6.76
N ARG A 2 -22.89 5.31 -5.78
CA ARG A 2 -23.00 6.76 -5.75
C ARG A 2 -21.63 7.40 -5.97
N LEU A 3 -21.47 8.18 -7.04
CA LEU A 3 -20.30 9.02 -7.25
C LEU A 3 -20.42 10.27 -6.36
N SER A 4 -19.41 10.49 -5.52
CA SER A 4 -19.31 11.61 -4.59
C SER A 4 -18.08 12.44 -4.96
N VAL A 5 -18.30 13.72 -5.24
CA VAL A 5 -17.26 14.63 -5.72
C VAL A 5 -16.90 15.60 -4.59
N VAL A 6 -15.66 15.49 -4.11
CA VAL A 6 -15.08 16.35 -3.09
C VAL A 6 -14.45 17.57 -3.74
N ASN A 7 -14.77 18.77 -3.25
CA ASN A 7 -14.14 20.00 -3.73
C ASN A 7 -12.65 20.00 -3.36
N TYR A 8 -11.77 20.14 -4.36
CA TYR A 8 -10.32 20.15 -4.12
C TYR A 8 -9.87 21.25 -3.17
N GLN A 9 -10.60 22.36 -3.07
CA GLN A 9 -10.29 23.41 -2.09
C GLN A 9 -10.46 22.94 -0.64
N ASP A 10 -11.42 22.07 -0.36
CA ASP A 10 -11.61 21.52 0.99
C ASP A 10 -10.43 20.61 1.37
N VAL A 11 -9.89 19.88 0.40
CA VAL A 11 -8.68 19.05 0.56
C VAL A 11 -7.46 19.92 0.86
N LEU A 12 -7.26 21.01 0.11
CA LEU A 12 -6.17 21.96 0.33
C LEU A 12 -6.26 22.60 1.73
N GLN A 13 -7.45 23.05 2.12
CA GLN A 13 -7.68 23.64 3.45
C GLN A 13 -7.40 22.64 4.59
N ASP A 14 -7.62 21.35 4.37
CA ASP A 14 -7.31 20.34 5.38
C ASP A 14 -5.81 20.05 5.47
N LEU A 15 -5.10 20.06 4.34
CA LEU A 15 -3.64 19.93 4.29
C LEU A 15 -2.92 21.09 4.97
N ASP A 16 -3.45 22.32 4.83
CA ASP A 16 -2.86 23.52 5.44
C ASP A 16 -2.82 23.49 6.98
N LYS A 17 -3.55 22.56 7.62
CA LYS A 17 -3.53 22.35 9.08
C LYS A 17 -2.32 21.56 9.56
N GLY A 18 -1.49 21.05 8.64
CA GLY A 18 -0.33 20.21 8.94
C GLY A 18 -0.68 18.73 9.13
N VAL A 19 -1.62 18.42 10.04
CA VAL A 19 -2.16 17.06 10.20
C VAL A 19 -3.61 17.05 9.67
N PRO A 20 -3.91 16.32 8.58
CA PRO A 20 -5.27 16.20 8.07
C PRO A 20 -6.23 15.60 9.09
N ILE A 21 -7.43 16.18 9.20
CA ILE A 21 -8.48 15.75 10.15
C ILE A 21 -9.79 15.36 9.46
N ASN A 22 -9.98 15.77 8.21
CA ASN A 22 -11.16 15.50 7.40
C ASN A 22 -10.89 14.47 6.31
N PHE A 23 -9.64 14.29 5.89
CA PHE A 23 -9.27 13.33 4.86
C PHE A 23 -8.07 12.50 5.29
N ASN A 24 -8.04 11.25 4.84
CA ASN A 24 -6.94 10.32 4.99
C ASN A 24 -6.50 10.11 6.45
N THR A 25 -7.47 10.10 7.36
CA THR A 25 -7.23 9.81 8.78
C THR A 25 -6.91 8.33 8.97
N ASN A 26 -6.20 8.03 10.05
CA ASN A 26 -5.85 6.69 10.52
C ASN A 26 -5.52 6.75 12.03
N PHE A 27 -5.22 5.59 12.64
CA PHE A 27 -4.77 5.48 14.02
C PHE A 27 -5.67 6.16 15.07
N HIS A 28 -6.99 6.10 14.88
CA HIS A 28 -7.90 6.65 15.87
C HIS A 28 -7.80 5.92 17.21
N THR A 29 -7.96 6.69 18.30
CA THR A 29 -7.76 6.20 19.66
C THR A 29 -8.93 5.35 20.15
N ALA A 30 -8.74 4.65 21.28
CA ALA A 30 -9.84 3.96 21.96
C ALA A 30 -10.91 4.91 22.49
N GLU A 31 -10.58 6.18 22.77
CA GLU A 31 -11.56 7.18 23.20
C GLU A 31 -12.44 7.63 22.03
N GLU A 32 -11.86 7.74 20.83
CA GLU A 32 -12.56 8.13 19.60
C GLU A 32 -13.44 7.01 19.04
N ALA A 33 -13.02 5.75 19.19
CA ALA A 33 -13.74 4.57 18.71
C ALA A 33 -13.73 3.43 19.75
N PRO A 34 -14.43 3.58 20.89
CA PRO A 34 -14.35 2.65 22.02
C PRO A 34 -14.94 1.27 21.73
N ASP A 35 -15.82 1.18 20.73
CA ASP A 35 -16.52 -0.03 20.35
C ASP A 35 -15.79 -0.85 19.26
N LEU A 36 -14.63 -0.37 18.79
CA LEU A 36 -13.85 -1.02 17.74
C LEU A 36 -12.46 -1.46 18.26
N PRO A 37 -12.03 -2.69 17.96
CA PRO A 37 -10.71 -3.18 18.36
C PRO A 37 -9.60 -2.59 17.48
N ILE A 38 -8.35 -2.78 17.90
CA ILE A 38 -7.19 -2.60 17.00
C ILE A 38 -7.09 -3.87 16.15
N PRO A 39 -7.23 -3.78 14.82
CA PRO A 39 -7.13 -4.93 13.95
C PRO A 39 -5.66 -5.39 13.79
N THR A 40 -5.46 -6.69 13.55
CA THR A 40 -4.16 -7.27 13.21
C THR A 40 -3.85 -7.14 11.71
N ASN A 41 -2.57 -6.97 11.36
CA ASN A 41 -2.11 -6.93 9.96
C ASN A 41 -1.89 -8.31 9.33
N LYS A 42 -1.72 -9.37 10.15
CA LYS A 42 -1.39 -10.73 9.70
C LYS A 42 -2.17 -11.23 8.47
N PRO A 43 -3.51 -11.13 8.41
CA PRO A 43 -4.25 -11.66 7.26
C PRO A 43 -4.00 -10.91 5.94
N TYR A 44 -3.35 -9.74 5.99
CA TYR A 44 -3.05 -8.90 4.84
C TYR A 44 -1.56 -8.89 4.49
N ASP A 45 -0.79 -9.81 5.09
CA ASP A 45 0.63 -9.94 4.82
C ASP A 45 0.88 -10.15 3.32
N TYR A 46 1.79 -9.34 2.77
CA TYR A 46 2.01 -9.24 1.33
C TYR A 46 2.29 -10.58 0.67
N GLU A 47 3.01 -11.47 1.35
CA GLU A 47 3.39 -12.79 0.84
C GLU A 47 2.20 -13.70 0.57
N ILE A 48 1.17 -13.67 1.43
CA ILE A 48 -0.06 -14.46 1.26
C ILE A 48 -0.73 -14.12 -0.08
N TRP A 49 -0.76 -12.83 -0.41
CA TRP A 49 -1.47 -12.30 -1.56
C TRP A 49 -0.60 -12.16 -2.81
N LEU A 50 0.70 -12.36 -2.68
CA LEU A 50 1.67 -12.18 -3.76
C LEU A 50 1.33 -13.00 -5.02
N PRO A 51 0.94 -14.28 -4.94
CA PRO A 51 0.53 -15.04 -6.13
C PRO A 51 -0.64 -14.39 -6.88
N LEU A 52 -1.61 -13.83 -6.16
CA LEU A 52 -2.75 -13.14 -6.76
C LEU A 52 -2.33 -11.78 -7.36
N ILE A 53 -1.47 -11.04 -6.66
CA ILE A 53 -0.92 -9.75 -7.13
C ILE A 53 -0.18 -9.95 -8.46
N LEU A 54 0.71 -10.94 -8.55
CA LEU A 54 1.45 -11.25 -9.79
C LEU A 54 0.49 -11.61 -10.93
N ARG A 55 -0.46 -12.51 -10.68
CA ARG A 55 -1.45 -12.94 -11.68
C ARG A 55 -2.31 -11.78 -12.18
N SER A 56 -2.80 -10.91 -11.29
CA SER A 56 -3.63 -9.76 -11.66
C SER A 56 -2.87 -8.76 -12.55
N ARG A 57 -1.54 -8.74 -12.44
CA ARG A 57 -0.63 -7.89 -13.23
C ARG A 57 -0.09 -8.59 -14.48
N GLY A 58 -0.51 -9.83 -14.75
CA GLY A 58 0.00 -10.63 -15.87
C GLY A 58 1.47 -11.02 -15.73
N LEU A 59 2.03 -11.01 -14.52
CA LEU A 59 3.42 -11.38 -14.26
C LEU A 59 3.54 -12.88 -13.93
N PRO A 60 4.51 -13.60 -14.52
CA PRO A 60 4.79 -14.97 -14.12
C PRO A 60 5.45 -15.00 -12.72
N PRO A 61 5.30 -16.10 -11.95
CA PRO A 61 5.99 -16.24 -10.65
C PRO A 61 7.51 -16.07 -10.75
N THR A 62 8.12 -16.41 -11.88
CA THR A 62 9.56 -16.26 -12.13
C THR A 62 10.02 -14.80 -12.26
N ALA A 63 9.10 -13.84 -12.39
CA ALA A 63 9.45 -12.41 -12.37
C ALA A 63 9.76 -11.90 -10.96
N LEU A 64 9.32 -12.61 -9.91
CA LEU A 64 9.59 -12.28 -8.53
C LEU A 64 11.00 -12.70 -8.14
N GLN A 65 11.76 -11.77 -7.58
CA GLN A 65 13.01 -12.08 -6.88
C GLN A 65 12.82 -11.75 -5.40
N VAL A 66 13.27 -12.64 -4.51
CA VAL A 66 13.14 -12.47 -3.07
C VAL A 66 14.53 -12.58 -2.45
N VAL A 67 14.90 -11.56 -1.66
CA VAL A 67 16.11 -11.58 -0.85
C VAL A 67 15.70 -11.72 0.60
N LYS A 68 16.26 -12.74 1.25
CA LYS A 68 16.10 -12.98 2.68
C LYS A 68 17.23 -12.31 3.44
N LEU A 69 16.87 -11.44 4.38
CA LEU A 69 17.80 -10.75 5.26
C LEU A 69 17.89 -11.48 6.60
N SER A 70 19.10 -11.75 7.03
CA SER A 70 19.37 -12.26 8.38
C SER A 70 19.08 -11.20 9.44
N ARG A 71 18.82 -11.62 10.68
CA ARG A 71 18.70 -10.67 11.81
C ARG A 71 19.92 -9.79 11.99
N ALA A 72 21.12 -10.28 11.68
CA ALA A 72 22.35 -9.49 11.74
C ALA A 72 22.31 -8.36 10.71
N GLN A 73 21.99 -8.67 9.46
CA GLN A 73 21.82 -7.68 8.38
C GLN A 73 20.74 -6.65 8.71
N ILE A 74 19.60 -7.08 9.25
CA ILE A 74 18.53 -6.17 9.67
C ILE A 74 19.00 -5.22 10.77
N ARG A 75 19.82 -5.67 11.73
CA ARG A 75 20.39 -4.79 12.78
C ARG A 75 21.31 -3.72 12.20
N VAL A 76 22.15 -4.08 11.23
CA VAL A 76 23.02 -3.10 10.54
C VAL A 76 22.16 -2.08 9.81
N LEU A 77 21.17 -2.53 9.03
CA LEU A 77 20.23 -1.65 8.32
C LEU A 77 19.47 -0.70 9.26
N VAL A 78 18.93 -1.20 10.39
CA VAL A 78 18.21 -0.38 11.37
C VAL A 78 19.13 0.69 11.99
N SER A 79 20.37 0.30 12.34
CA SER A 79 21.35 1.22 12.92
C SER A 79 21.77 2.31 11.94
N ALA A 80 22.08 1.92 10.69
CA ALA A 80 22.40 2.85 9.62
C ALA A 80 21.22 3.78 9.30
N SER A 81 19.99 3.27 9.37
CA SER A 81 18.79 4.06 9.07
C SER A 81 18.57 5.17 10.08
N ALA A 82 18.71 4.87 11.37
CA ALA A 82 18.58 5.85 12.45
C ALA A 82 19.51 7.07 12.26
N ALA A 83 20.65 6.87 11.59
CA ALA A 83 21.63 7.92 11.30
C ALA A 83 21.45 8.59 9.92
N SER A 84 20.65 8.03 9.02
CA SER A 84 20.57 8.43 7.60
C SER A 84 19.20 9.02 7.19
N ILE A 85 18.12 8.70 7.92
CA ILE A 85 16.76 9.17 7.58
C ILE A 85 16.66 10.71 7.54
N HIS A 86 17.24 11.40 8.53
CA HIS A 86 17.13 12.86 8.62
C HIS A 86 17.95 13.60 7.57
N THR A 87 19.03 12.98 7.08
CA THR A 87 19.96 13.60 6.13
C THR A 87 19.67 13.20 4.69
N GLY A 88 18.93 12.11 4.47
CA GLY A 88 18.67 11.56 3.14
C GLY A 88 19.92 11.03 2.43
N VAL A 89 21.01 10.82 3.16
CA VAL A 89 22.27 10.30 2.64
C VAL A 89 22.79 9.19 3.53
N LEU A 90 23.46 8.21 2.94
CA LEU A 90 24.08 7.11 3.67
C LEU A 90 25.17 7.66 4.61
N ASN A 91 25.03 7.36 5.90
CA ASN A 91 26.01 7.79 6.88
C ASN A 91 27.32 7.00 6.72
N ARG A 92 28.42 7.72 6.47
CA ARG A 92 29.74 7.16 6.22
C ARG A 92 30.28 6.27 7.34
N SER A 93 29.84 6.47 8.60
CA SER A 93 30.27 5.62 9.71
C SER A 93 29.78 4.18 9.61
N TYR A 94 28.76 3.92 8.77
CA TYR A 94 28.19 2.58 8.55
C TYR A 94 28.49 2.03 7.15
N ALA A 95 29.31 2.72 6.34
CA ALA A 95 29.55 2.31 4.96
C ALA A 95 30.21 0.93 4.88
N GLU A 96 31.29 0.72 5.63
CA GLU A 96 32.02 -0.57 5.69
C GLU A 96 31.11 -1.69 6.22
N ASP A 97 30.40 -1.48 7.32
CA ASP A 97 29.45 -2.49 7.87
C ASP A 97 28.36 -2.85 6.86
N LEU A 98 27.83 -1.88 6.11
CA LEU A 98 26.82 -2.15 5.09
C LEU A 98 27.42 -2.93 3.92
N GLU A 99 28.57 -2.51 3.41
CA GLU A 99 29.27 -3.16 2.29
C GLU A 99 29.66 -4.61 2.63
N ASP A 100 30.13 -4.88 3.85
CA ASP A 100 30.57 -6.21 4.26
C ASP A 100 29.41 -7.15 4.62
N GLU A 101 28.40 -6.65 5.35
CA GLU A 101 27.35 -7.52 5.91
C GLU A 101 26.07 -7.55 5.04
N VAL A 102 25.69 -6.43 4.44
CA VAL A 102 24.37 -6.24 3.82
C VAL A 102 24.41 -6.36 2.30
N TYR A 103 25.38 -5.74 1.63
CA TYR A 103 25.48 -5.77 0.16
C TYR A 103 25.50 -7.20 -0.40
N PRO A 104 26.26 -8.16 0.17
CA PRO A 104 26.32 -9.53 -0.36
C PRO A 104 24.98 -10.27 -0.39
N ALA A 105 23.99 -9.83 0.41
CA ALA A 105 22.64 -10.40 0.36
C ALA A 105 21.96 -10.18 -1.00
N PHE A 106 22.40 -9.18 -1.76
CA PHE A 106 21.79 -8.73 -3.00
C PHE A 106 22.59 -9.14 -4.26
N ASP A 107 23.76 -9.79 -4.12
CA ASP A 107 24.63 -10.17 -5.25
C ASP A 107 23.95 -11.07 -6.29
N GLY A 108 22.95 -11.85 -5.86
CA GLY A 108 22.17 -12.73 -6.73
C GLY A 108 21.05 -12.03 -7.51
N LEU A 109 20.83 -10.72 -7.32
CA LEU A 109 19.76 -10.00 -8.01
C LEU A 109 20.08 -9.77 -9.49
N HIS A 110 19.09 -10.06 -10.32
CA HIS A 110 19.08 -9.68 -11.72
C HIS A 110 18.37 -8.33 -11.89
N PHE A 111 19.12 -7.32 -12.36
CA PHE A 111 18.58 -6.00 -12.69
C PHE A 111 18.21 -5.93 -14.17
N PRO A 112 16.91 -5.93 -14.53
CA PRO A 112 16.51 -5.77 -15.93
C PRO A 112 16.71 -4.31 -16.39
N PRO A 113 16.70 -4.04 -17.71
CA PRO A 113 16.91 -2.69 -18.25
C PRO A 113 15.93 -1.64 -17.72
N GLU A 114 14.67 -2.02 -17.48
CA GLU A 114 13.64 -1.17 -16.87
C GLU A 114 13.85 -0.91 -15.37
N GLY A 115 14.74 -1.67 -14.73
CA GLY A 115 15.01 -1.63 -13.30
C GLY A 115 14.00 -2.41 -12.46
N LEU A 116 14.15 -2.32 -11.14
CA LEU A 116 13.32 -3.04 -10.18
C LEU A 116 12.44 -2.08 -9.36
N PHE A 117 11.22 -2.53 -9.07
CA PHE A 117 10.43 -2.10 -7.92
C PHE A 117 10.80 -2.94 -6.71
N MET A 118 10.90 -2.33 -5.53
CA MET A 118 11.27 -3.00 -4.29
C MET A 118 10.29 -2.69 -3.18
N ARG A 119 10.00 -3.70 -2.35
CA ARG A 119 9.29 -3.51 -1.07
C ARG A 119 9.69 -4.55 -0.03
N LEU A 120 9.46 -4.20 1.23
CA LEU A 120 9.33 -5.17 2.32
C LEU A 120 7.89 -5.68 2.37
N GLY A 121 7.63 -6.69 3.21
CA GLY A 121 6.27 -7.19 3.44
C GLY A 121 5.32 -6.05 3.84
N ALA A 122 5.70 -5.27 4.86
CA ALA A 122 4.87 -4.21 5.43
C ALA A 122 4.85 -2.88 4.63
N CYS A 123 5.85 -2.60 3.78
CA CYS A 123 5.93 -1.31 3.10
C CYS A 123 6.88 -1.28 1.91
N SER A 124 6.63 -0.35 0.98
CA SER A 124 7.61 0.11 -0.01
C SER A 124 8.34 1.37 0.49
N PRO A 125 9.65 1.54 0.24
CA PRO A 125 10.44 2.70 0.68
C PRO A 125 10.25 3.91 -0.26
N LYS A 126 8.99 4.33 -0.44
CA LYS A 126 8.65 5.45 -1.34
C LYS A 126 9.14 6.80 -0.81
N ASP A 127 9.37 6.90 0.51
CA ASP A 127 9.93 8.07 1.23
C ASP A 127 11.46 8.07 1.32
N GLY A 128 12.12 6.99 0.87
CA GLY A 128 13.59 6.91 0.85
C GLY A 128 14.20 7.79 -0.25
N ALA A 129 15.43 8.23 -0.01
CA ALA A 129 16.23 9.01 -0.96
C ALA A 129 16.54 8.23 -2.24
N GLN A 130 16.86 8.99 -3.28
CA GLN A 130 17.19 8.49 -4.61
C GLN A 130 18.60 8.95 -4.98
N LEU A 131 19.44 8.05 -5.50
CA LEU A 131 20.75 8.44 -6.03
C LEU A 131 20.61 9.47 -7.16
N THR A 132 19.59 9.29 -8.01
CA THR A 132 19.20 10.26 -9.04
C THR A 132 17.79 10.76 -8.76
N PRO A 133 17.59 12.04 -8.41
CA PRO A 133 16.27 12.60 -8.15
C PRO A 133 15.28 12.34 -9.29
N GLY A 134 14.09 11.83 -8.95
CA GLY A 134 13.05 11.45 -9.91
C GLY A 134 13.17 10.02 -10.45
N LYS A 135 14.29 9.33 -10.21
CA LYS A 135 14.48 7.94 -10.65
C LYS A 135 13.89 6.97 -9.63
N LEU A 136 12.68 6.48 -9.92
CA LEU A 136 11.97 5.56 -9.03
C LEU A 136 12.45 4.11 -9.12
N ALA A 137 12.89 3.69 -10.32
CA ALA A 137 13.40 2.35 -10.58
C ALA A 137 14.79 2.14 -9.96
N ILE A 138 15.00 0.96 -9.38
CA ILE A 138 16.26 0.54 -8.75
C ILE A 138 17.10 -0.22 -9.77
N HIS A 139 18.38 0.15 -9.93
CA HIS A 139 19.28 -0.51 -10.90
C HIS A 139 20.58 -1.02 -10.27
N SER A 140 20.73 -0.91 -8.95
CA SER A 140 21.96 -1.22 -8.26
C SER A 140 21.71 -1.61 -6.80
N VAL A 141 22.68 -2.27 -6.17
CA VAL A 141 22.63 -2.58 -4.73
C VAL A 141 22.74 -1.31 -3.90
N GLU A 142 23.49 -0.32 -4.39
CA GLU A 142 23.62 1.00 -3.79
C GLU A 142 22.27 1.72 -3.75
N ASP A 143 21.49 1.64 -4.84
CA ASP A 143 20.10 2.15 -4.86
C ASP A 143 19.26 1.47 -3.77
N ILE A 144 19.35 0.14 -3.64
CA ILE A 144 18.61 -0.65 -2.65
C ILE A 144 18.95 -0.18 -1.23
N VAL A 145 20.24 -0.18 -0.89
CA VAL A 145 20.69 0.13 0.46
C VAL A 145 20.43 1.58 0.82
N LEU A 146 20.66 2.53 -0.09
CA LEU A 146 20.29 3.93 0.12
C LEU A 146 18.79 4.05 0.41
N ARG A 147 17.95 3.45 -0.44
CA ARG A 147 16.49 3.57 -0.34
C ARG A 147 15.96 2.96 0.95
N ILE A 148 16.49 1.81 1.39
CA ILE A 148 16.14 1.18 2.66
C ILE A 148 16.61 2.02 3.84
N THR A 149 17.85 2.51 3.83
CA THR A 149 18.44 3.22 4.98
C THR A 149 17.92 4.64 5.17
N THR A 150 17.31 5.23 4.14
CA THR A 150 16.80 6.61 4.21
C THR A 150 15.28 6.69 4.31
N SER A 151 14.58 5.56 4.34
CA SER A 151 13.11 5.55 4.52
C SER A 151 12.72 5.29 5.97
N ALA A 152 11.88 6.14 6.54
CA ALA A 152 11.35 5.97 7.89
C ALA A 152 10.41 4.75 7.96
N ARG A 153 9.73 4.45 6.85
CA ARG A 153 8.82 3.29 6.73
C ARG A 153 9.58 1.98 6.86
N THR A 154 10.69 1.83 6.14
CA THR A 154 11.55 0.64 6.22
C THR A 154 12.20 0.51 7.58
N TRP A 155 12.70 1.60 8.17
CA TRP A 155 13.22 1.56 9.53
C TRP A 155 12.20 1.05 10.54
N SER A 156 10.96 1.53 10.47
CA SER A 156 9.87 1.05 11.34
C SER A 156 9.56 -0.44 11.10
N ALA A 157 9.44 -0.86 9.83
CA ALA A 157 9.18 -2.26 9.48
C ALA A 157 10.29 -3.21 9.95
N LEU A 158 11.55 -2.86 9.71
CA LEU A 158 12.71 -3.65 10.12
C LEU A 158 12.87 -3.67 11.65
N SER A 159 12.59 -2.57 12.33
CA SER A 159 12.61 -2.52 13.80
C SER A 159 11.53 -3.43 14.41
N ASN A 160 10.34 -3.49 13.79
CA ASN A 160 9.27 -4.39 14.23
C ASN A 160 9.69 -5.86 14.10
N ILE A 161 10.36 -6.25 13.01
CA ILE A 161 10.92 -7.59 12.84
C ILE A 161 11.96 -7.89 13.93
N LEU A 162 12.79 -6.91 14.31
CA LEU A 162 13.76 -7.12 15.39
C LEU A 162 13.12 -7.31 16.77
N ASN A 163 11.92 -6.76 16.98
CA ASN A 163 11.18 -6.83 18.24
C ASN A 163 10.37 -8.14 18.41
N HIS A 164 10.18 -8.92 17.35
CA HIS A 164 9.44 -10.18 17.39
C HIS A 164 10.38 -11.35 17.08
N GLU A 165 10.54 -12.28 18.02
CA GLU A 165 11.38 -13.46 17.80
C GLU A 165 10.75 -14.39 16.76
N GLY A 166 11.57 -14.88 15.83
CA GLY A 166 11.15 -15.81 14.79
C GLY A 166 10.68 -15.17 13.48
N GLU A 167 10.53 -13.84 13.41
CA GLU A 167 10.24 -13.15 12.14
C GLU A 167 11.47 -13.04 11.24
N GLU A 168 11.25 -13.24 9.94
CA GLU A 168 12.28 -13.17 8.90
C GLU A 168 12.11 -11.89 8.07
N GLY A 169 13.21 -11.26 7.68
CA GLY A 169 13.16 -10.12 6.78
C GLY A 169 13.18 -10.55 5.33
N HIS A 170 12.13 -10.24 4.58
CA HIS A 170 12.09 -10.43 3.13
C HIS A 170 12.02 -9.10 2.41
N VAL A 171 12.83 -8.98 1.36
CA VAL A 171 12.78 -7.90 0.38
C VAL A 171 12.32 -8.50 -0.94
N TYR A 172 11.20 -8.02 -1.45
CA TYR A 172 10.58 -8.49 -2.68
C TYR A 172 10.88 -7.52 -3.81
N PHE A 173 11.30 -8.06 -4.94
CA PHE A 173 11.64 -7.30 -6.15
C PHE A 173 10.81 -7.78 -7.33
N LEU A 174 10.30 -6.83 -8.10
CA LEU A 174 9.59 -7.05 -9.35
C LEU A 174 10.13 -6.13 -10.44
N PRO A 175 10.02 -6.48 -11.73
CA PRO A 175 10.29 -5.55 -12.81
C PRO A 175 9.56 -4.22 -12.59
N PHE A 176 10.28 -3.12 -12.71
CA PHE A 176 9.70 -1.81 -12.56
C PHE A 176 8.74 -1.55 -13.73
N ASN A 177 7.54 -1.07 -13.42
CA ASN A 177 6.55 -0.69 -14.42
C ASN A 177 6.22 0.79 -14.21
N SER A 178 6.63 1.62 -15.18
CA SER A 178 6.40 3.07 -15.16
C SER A 178 4.93 3.45 -15.19
N GLU A 179 4.05 2.56 -15.65
CA GLU A 179 2.60 2.79 -15.72
C GLU A 179 1.92 2.60 -14.35
N MET A 180 2.62 2.06 -13.35
CA MET A 180 2.12 1.95 -11.98
C MET A 180 2.23 3.29 -11.25
N ILE A 181 1.44 4.27 -11.70
CA ILE A 181 1.38 5.63 -11.16
C ILE A 181 0.21 5.80 -10.18
N SER A 182 0.45 6.46 -9.05
CA SER A 182 -0.55 6.61 -7.98
C SER A 182 -1.79 7.43 -8.36
N GLU A 183 -1.73 8.19 -9.45
CA GLU A 183 -2.85 8.89 -10.05
C GLU A 183 -3.94 7.95 -10.58
N ARG A 184 -3.57 6.72 -10.94
CA ARG A 184 -4.47 5.67 -11.42
C ARG A 184 -4.80 4.64 -10.33
N GLU A 185 -4.35 4.88 -9.09
CA GLU A 185 -4.57 3.99 -7.96
C GLU A 185 -5.86 4.34 -7.20
N TYR A 186 -6.56 3.31 -6.72
CA TYR A 186 -7.77 3.44 -5.91
C TYR A 186 -7.69 2.54 -4.69
N ARG A 187 -8.15 3.06 -3.55
CA ARG A 187 -8.34 2.30 -2.32
C ARG A 187 -9.79 1.86 -2.20
N VAL A 188 -9.98 0.57 -2.01
CA VAL A 188 -11.30 -0.08 -1.91
C VAL A 188 -11.50 -0.59 -0.50
N PHE A 189 -12.70 -0.37 0.04
CA PHE A 189 -13.06 -0.70 1.41
C PHE A 189 -14.07 -1.85 1.41
N CYS A 190 -13.71 -2.97 2.06
CA CYS A 190 -14.54 -4.16 2.18
C CYS A 190 -14.93 -4.38 3.64
N THR A 191 -16.23 -4.39 3.90
CA THR A 191 -16.76 -4.40 5.27
C THR A 191 -16.54 -5.73 5.98
N PRO A 192 -16.39 -5.73 7.31
CA PRO A 192 -16.50 -6.95 8.11
C PRO A 192 -17.77 -7.75 7.81
N SER A 193 -17.72 -9.06 8.08
CA SER A 193 -18.75 -10.08 7.91
C SER A 193 -19.18 -10.35 6.46
N SER A 194 -19.69 -9.34 5.77
CA SER A 194 -20.18 -9.50 4.40
C SER A 194 -19.06 -9.51 3.36
N LEU A 195 -17.92 -8.87 3.67
CA LEU A 195 -16.81 -8.60 2.75
C LEU A 195 -17.22 -7.81 1.51
N ASN A 196 -18.41 -7.21 1.50
CA ASN A 196 -18.89 -6.40 0.40
C ASN A 196 -18.10 -5.10 0.32
N ILE A 197 -17.91 -4.62 -0.90
CA ILE A 197 -17.36 -3.28 -1.13
C ILE A 197 -18.39 -2.26 -0.61
N SER A 198 -17.95 -1.32 0.22
CA SER A 198 -18.75 -0.21 0.74
C SER A 198 -18.26 1.15 0.25
N GLY A 199 -16.97 1.27 0.00
CA GLY A 199 -16.34 2.52 -0.42
C GLY A 199 -15.22 2.31 -1.41
N VAL A 200 -15.03 3.31 -2.27
CA VAL A 200 -13.87 3.45 -3.14
C VAL A 200 -13.39 4.89 -3.07
N SER A 201 -12.11 5.11 -2.90
CA SER A 201 -11.49 6.45 -2.98
C SER A 201 -10.38 6.43 -4.01
N GLN A 202 -10.21 7.51 -4.78
CA GLN A 202 -8.92 7.72 -5.43
C GLN A 202 -7.81 7.69 -4.37
N TYR A 203 -6.70 7.01 -4.65
CA TYR A 203 -5.63 6.84 -3.69
C TYR A 203 -4.87 8.14 -3.45
N ARG A 204 -4.53 8.85 -4.54
CA ARG A 204 -3.88 10.17 -4.52
C ARG A 204 -4.88 11.28 -4.16
N TRP A 205 -5.40 11.22 -2.94
CA TRP A 205 -6.46 12.08 -2.44
C TRP A 205 -6.11 13.57 -2.38
N HIS A 206 -4.83 13.92 -2.28
CA HIS A 206 -4.32 15.30 -2.18
C HIS A 206 -4.13 16.00 -3.55
N LYS A 207 -4.62 15.40 -4.64
CA LYS A 207 -4.57 15.95 -6.01
C LYS A 207 -5.92 15.77 -6.71
N PRO A 208 -6.26 16.63 -7.69
CA PRO A 208 -7.43 16.42 -8.52
C PRO A 208 -7.39 15.06 -9.21
N TRP A 209 -8.58 14.49 -9.41
CA TRP A 209 -8.77 13.24 -10.11
C TRP A 209 -8.39 13.40 -11.57
N ILE A 210 -7.57 12.48 -12.10
CA ILE A 210 -7.11 12.56 -13.49
C ILE A 210 -8.21 12.40 -14.52
N PHE A 211 -9.35 11.82 -14.13
CA PHE A 211 -10.56 11.70 -14.95
C PHE A 211 -11.64 12.72 -14.56
N GLY A 212 -11.26 13.76 -13.80
CA GLY A 212 -12.13 14.88 -13.50
C GLY A 212 -12.52 15.62 -14.78
N HIS A 213 -13.81 15.88 -14.94
CA HIS A 213 -14.36 16.54 -16.12
C HIS A 213 -15.50 17.46 -15.73
N GLU A 214 -15.79 18.50 -16.52
CA GLU A 214 -16.94 19.38 -16.27
C GLU A 214 -18.27 18.61 -16.40
N ASN A 215 -18.29 17.60 -17.29
CA ASN A 215 -19.44 16.73 -17.49
C ASN A 215 -19.47 15.60 -16.45
N LYS A 216 -20.45 15.65 -15.54
CA LYS A 216 -20.66 14.64 -14.49
C LYS A 216 -21.02 13.26 -15.04
N ASP A 217 -21.68 13.17 -16.19
CA ASP A 217 -22.04 11.89 -16.79
C ASP A 217 -20.79 11.14 -17.29
N GLU A 218 -19.81 11.86 -17.82
CA GLU A 218 -18.52 11.28 -18.23
C GLU A 218 -17.72 10.80 -17.01
N MET A 219 -17.69 11.58 -15.94
CA MET A 219 -17.10 11.15 -14.67
C MET A 219 -17.78 9.89 -14.13
N ALA A 220 -19.11 9.84 -14.16
CA ALA A 220 -19.89 8.69 -13.72
C ALA A 220 -19.61 7.46 -14.58
N ASN A 221 -19.51 7.61 -15.90
CA ASN A 221 -19.17 6.52 -16.81
C ASN A 221 -17.77 5.96 -16.53
N THR A 222 -16.78 6.82 -16.30
CA THR A 222 -15.43 6.39 -15.94
C THR A 222 -15.41 5.69 -14.58
N ALA A 223 -16.09 6.24 -13.58
CA ALA A 223 -16.22 5.61 -12.26
C ALA A 223 -16.89 4.22 -12.36
N HIS A 224 -17.90 4.05 -13.21
CA HIS A 224 -18.51 2.74 -13.45
C HIS A 224 -17.51 1.73 -14.02
N LYS A 225 -16.71 2.11 -15.02
CA LYS A 225 -15.68 1.22 -15.60
C LYS A 225 -14.66 0.77 -14.55
N ILE A 226 -14.18 1.71 -13.72
CA ILE A 226 -13.23 1.42 -12.65
C ILE A 226 -13.86 0.46 -11.63
N ILE A 227 -15.11 0.67 -11.26
CA ILE A 227 -15.83 -0.22 -10.33
C ILE A 227 -15.99 -1.62 -10.90
N THR A 228 -16.31 -1.75 -12.19
CA THR A 228 -16.38 -3.07 -12.82
C THR A 228 -15.05 -3.82 -12.68
N GLY A 229 -13.93 -3.17 -12.98
CA GLY A 229 -12.61 -3.76 -12.77
C GLY A 229 -12.29 -4.06 -11.29
N ILE A 230 -12.70 -3.18 -10.37
CA ILE A 230 -12.57 -3.42 -8.91
C ILE A 230 -13.35 -4.66 -8.48
N GLN A 231 -14.57 -4.84 -9.00
CA GLN A 231 -15.43 -5.98 -8.66
C GLN A 231 -14.84 -7.30 -9.17
N GLU A 232 -14.17 -7.30 -10.32
CA GLU A 232 -13.42 -8.45 -10.82
C GLU A 232 -12.27 -8.82 -9.86
N VAL A 233 -11.44 -7.83 -9.47
CA VAL A 233 -10.34 -8.05 -8.51
C VAL A 233 -10.88 -8.51 -7.15
N HIS A 234 -11.99 -7.94 -6.69
CA HIS A 234 -12.65 -8.37 -5.45
C HIS A 234 -13.12 -9.82 -5.53
N ALA A 235 -13.75 -10.23 -6.62
CA ALA A 235 -14.15 -11.62 -6.83
C ALA A 235 -12.94 -12.57 -6.80
N ASP A 236 -11.82 -12.18 -7.41
CA ASP A 236 -10.58 -12.95 -7.38
C ASP A 236 -9.98 -13.05 -5.97
N ILE A 237 -10.03 -11.99 -5.16
CA ILE A 237 -9.60 -12.01 -3.75
C ILE A 237 -10.44 -13.02 -2.95
N ILE A 238 -11.77 -12.98 -3.10
CA ILE A 238 -12.67 -13.90 -2.40
C ILE A 238 -12.46 -15.34 -2.86
N ALA A 239 -12.26 -15.57 -4.16
CA ALA A 239 -11.97 -16.89 -4.70
C ALA A 239 -10.62 -17.43 -4.20
N TYR A 240 -9.59 -16.57 -4.17
CA TYR A 240 -8.26 -16.92 -3.67
C TYR A 240 -8.29 -17.28 -2.19
N MET A 241 -8.95 -16.47 -1.36
CA MET A 241 -9.12 -16.73 0.08
C MET A 241 -9.75 -18.11 0.32
N LYS A 242 -10.86 -18.41 -0.35
CA LYS A 242 -11.55 -19.71 -0.23
C LYS A 242 -10.71 -20.89 -0.72
N ALA A 243 -9.87 -20.67 -1.73
CA ALA A 243 -8.99 -21.71 -2.27
C ALA A 243 -7.72 -21.93 -1.43
N HIS A 244 -7.38 -21.00 -0.54
CA HIS A 244 -6.20 -21.10 0.33
C HIS A 244 -6.39 -22.15 1.44
N ASP A 245 -7.64 -22.55 1.74
CA ASP A 245 -8.00 -23.58 2.72
C ASP A 245 -7.41 -23.30 4.13
N ASP A 246 -7.40 -22.02 4.52
CA ASP A 246 -6.99 -21.55 5.84
C ASP A 246 -8.18 -20.88 6.54
N ASP A 247 -8.87 -21.67 7.36
CA ASP A 247 -10.04 -21.23 8.12
C ASP A 247 -9.70 -20.09 9.10
N GLU A 248 -8.48 -20.04 9.65
CA GLU A 248 -8.09 -18.97 10.57
C GLU A 248 -7.94 -17.65 9.83
N LEU A 249 -7.25 -17.68 8.68
CA LEU A 249 -7.12 -16.53 7.79
C LEU A 249 -8.49 -16.02 7.33
N GLU A 250 -9.36 -16.90 6.85
CA GLU A 250 -10.71 -16.51 6.41
C GLU A 250 -11.52 -15.91 7.55
N ASN A 251 -11.48 -16.51 8.74
CA ASN A 251 -12.18 -15.99 9.92
C ASN A 251 -11.64 -14.61 10.34
N LEU A 252 -10.33 -14.38 10.29
CA LEU A 252 -9.73 -13.07 10.60
C LEU A 252 -10.18 -12.01 9.58
N ILE A 253 -10.13 -12.30 8.29
CA ILE A 253 -10.58 -11.38 7.23
C ILE A 253 -12.06 -11.07 7.39
N ARG A 254 -12.91 -12.08 7.65
CA ARG A 254 -14.34 -11.88 7.90
C ARG A 254 -14.59 -11.05 9.15
N THR A 255 -13.83 -11.25 10.22
CA THR A 255 -14.03 -10.52 11.48
C THR A 255 -13.62 -9.06 11.35
N GLN A 256 -12.56 -8.76 10.61
CA GLN A 256 -11.97 -7.42 10.56
C GLN A 256 -12.36 -6.61 9.31
N GLY A 257 -12.86 -7.26 8.24
CA GLY A 257 -12.94 -6.66 6.91
C GLY A 257 -11.56 -6.55 6.27
N PHE A 258 -11.45 -5.84 5.15
CA PHE A 258 -10.15 -5.52 4.55
C PHE A 258 -10.25 -4.29 3.64
N THR A 259 -9.11 -3.70 3.34
CA THR A 259 -8.98 -2.74 2.25
C THR A 259 -8.02 -3.31 1.21
N PHE A 260 -8.16 -2.91 -0.04
CA PHE A 260 -7.20 -3.28 -1.07
C PHE A 260 -6.99 -2.12 -2.04
N ASP A 261 -5.76 -2.01 -2.50
CA ASP A 261 -5.37 -0.99 -3.46
C ASP A 261 -5.30 -1.62 -4.86
N VAL A 262 -5.89 -0.95 -5.84
CA VAL A 262 -5.86 -1.37 -7.25
C VAL A 262 -5.29 -0.28 -8.13
N LEU A 263 -4.65 -0.68 -9.22
CA LEU A 263 -4.29 0.19 -10.34
C LEU A 263 -5.32 0.02 -11.45
N TYR A 264 -5.90 1.12 -11.94
CA TYR A 264 -6.75 1.12 -13.13
C TYR A 264 -5.92 1.40 -14.39
N ASP A 265 -5.92 0.44 -15.32
CA ASP A 265 -5.36 0.62 -16.65
C ASP A 265 -6.46 1.03 -17.63
N GLU A 266 -6.39 2.27 -18.09
CA GLU A 266 -7.35 2.85 -19.03
C GLU A 266 -7.27 2.22 -20.43
N SER A 267 -6.07 1.77 -20.83
CA SER A 267 -5.87 1.19 -22.16
C SER A 267 -6.58 -0.14 -22.32
N THR A 268 -6.63 -0.93 -21.24
CA THR A 268 -7.32 -2.23 -21.21
C THR A 268 -8.69 -2.16 -20.53
N GLY A 269 -8.97 -1.09 -19.77
CA GLY A 269 -10.15 -0.95 -18.95
C GLY A 269 -10.17 -1.86 -17.73
N ARG A 270 -9.03 -2.47 -17.35
CA ARG A 270 -8.92 -3.47 -16.28
C ARG A 270 -8.28 -2.90 -15.03
N CYS A 271 -8.53 -3.54 -13.89
CA CYS A 271 -7.85 -3.26 -12.64
C CYS A 271 -6.83 -4.36 -12.31
N ALA A 272 -5.70 -3.98 -11.74
CA ALA A 272 -4.71 -4.91 -11.19
C ALA A 272 -4.56 -4.69 -9.67
N LEU A 273 -4.43 -5.78 -8.91
CA LEU A 273 -4.23 -5.74 -7.47
C LEU A 273 -2.81 -5.27 -7.14
N ILE A 274 -2.69 -4.34 -6.20
CA ILE A 274 -1.40 -3.82 -5.72
C ILE A 274 -1.04 -4.48 -4.39
N GLU A 275 -1.95 -4.38 -3.41
CA GLU A 275 -1.81 -4.96 -2.08
C GLU A 275 -3.15 -4.99 -1.35
N LEU A 276 -3.21 -5.79 -0.28
CA LEU A 276 -4.25 -5.70 0.73
C LEU A 276 -3.71 -4.93 1.94
N ASN A 277 -4.62 -4.28 2.64
CA ASN A 277 -4.34 -3.46 3.80
C ASN A 277 -5.42 -3.69 4.85
N THR A 278 -5.08 -3.46 6.10
CA THR A 278 -6.00 -3.59 7.23
C THR A 278 -7.18 -2.64 7.12
N PHE A 279 -8.37 -3.12 7.48
CA PHE A 279 -9.58 -2.30 7.56
C PHE A 279 -9.81 -1.82 8.99
N GLY A 280 -10.23 -0.57 9.13
CA GLY A 280 -10.86 -0.07 10.34
C GLY A 280 -10.26 1.22 10.88
N VAL A 281 -11.07 1.93 11.65
CA VAL A 281 -10.79 3.26 12.20
C VAL A 281 -9.51 3.34 13.04
N ARG A 282 -9.20 2.26 13.77
CA ARG A 282 -8.01 2.16 14.65
C ARG A 282 -6.80 1.52 13.97
N SER A 283 -6.87 1.28 12.65
CA SER A 283 -5.77 0.73 11.88
C SER A 283 -4.81 1.83 11.39
N ALA A 284 -3.64 1.42 10.90
CA ALA A 284 -2.70 2.30 10.22
C ALA A 284 -3.18 2.75 8.82
N CYS A 285 -4.23 2.12 8.29
CA CYS A 285 -4.69 2.33 6.93
C CYS A 285 -5.32 3.72 6.78
N GLY A 286 -4.69 4.57 5.97
CA GLY A 286 -5.24 5.87 5.59
C GLY A 286 -6.55 5.72 4.84
N SER A 287 -7.52 6.58 5.16
CA SER A 287 -8.87 6.57 4.58
C SER A 287 -9.00 7.35 3.25
N CYS A 288 -7.91 7.91 2.70
CA CYS A 288 -7.91 8.70 1.47
C CYS A 288 -8.94 9.85 1.49
N LEU A 289 -9.95 9.89 0.60
CA LEU A 289 -11.00 10.93 0.61
C LEU A 289 -12.12 10.67 1.64
N PHE A 290 -11.99 9.65 2.46
CA PHE A 290 -12.85 9.42 3.61
C PHE A 290 -12.20 9.89 4.91
N GLN A 291 -13.02 9.94 5.95
CA GLN A 291 -12.66 10.12 7.34
C GLN A 291 -13.29 8.98 8.13
N TRP A 292 -12.48 8.17 8.82
CA TRP A 292 -12.96 6.92 9.41
C TRP A 292 -14.12 7.05 10.42
N LEU A 293 -14.16 8.13 11.21
CA LEU A 293 -15.22 8.40 12.20
C LEU A 293 -16.45 9.04 11.57
N LYS A 294 -16.28 10.08 10.74
CA LYS A 294 -17.39 10.83 10.13
C LYS A 294 -18.10 10.02 9.06
N ASP A 295 -17.34 9.24 8.29
CA ASP A 295 -17.85 8.39 7.22
C ASP A 295 -18.02 6.94 7.65
N ARG A 296 -18.03 6.69 8.96
CA ARG A 296 -18.14 5.35 9.53
C ARG A 296 -19.33 4.58 8.96
N ALA A 297 -20.51 5.20 8.92
CA ALA A 297 -21.71 4.58 8.37
C ALA A 297 -21.55 4.16 6.89
N SER A 298 -20.89 4.99 6.06
CA SER A 298 -20.56 4.61 4.68
C SER A 298 -19.56 3.46 4.65
N LEU A 299 -18.42 3.61 5.34
CA LEU A 299 -17.31 2.64 5.26
C LEU A 299 -17.66 1.27 5.85
N TYR A 300 -18.52 1.21 6.86
CA TYR A 300 -18.99 -0.02 7.49
C TYR A 300 -20.27 -0.59 6.83
N GLY A 301 -20.72 -0.01 5.70
CA GLY A 301 -21.78 -0.57 4.87
C GLY A 301 -23.20 -0.34 5.38
N GLU A 302 -23.40 0.57 6.34
CA GLU A 302 -24.72 0.88 6.91
C GLU A 302 -25.62 1.63 5.92
N THR A 303 -25.04 2.26 4.89
CA THR A 303 -25.78 3.00 3.86
C THR A 303 -26.29 2.13 2.70
N GLY A 304 -25.75 0.91 2.53
CA GLY A 304 -26.12 -0.04 1.49
C GLY A 304 -25.60 0.24 0.07
N ASP A 305 -25.15 1.47 -0.22
CA ASP A 305 -24.58 1.86 -1.51
C ASP A 305 -23.05 1.89 -1.47
N ILE A 306 -22.40 1.47 -2.57
CA ILE A 306 -20.96 1.74 -2.77
C ILE A 306 -20.79 3.25 -3.01
N GLU A 307 -20.07 3.93 -2.12
CA GLU A 307 -19.69 5.33 -2.28
C GLU A 307 -18.33 5.45 -2.99
N PHE A 308 -18.28 6.08 -4.15
CA PHE A 308 -17.05 6.32 -4.91
C PHE A 308 -16.64 7.78 -4.78
N ARG A 309 -15.54 8.06 -4.07
CA ARG A 309 -15.04 9.42 -3.84
C ARG A 309 -13.87 9.79 -4.74
N VAL A 310 -14.01 10.94 -5.37
CA VAL A 310 -12.99 11.61 -6.17
C VAL A 310 -12.94 13.09 -5.78
N THR A 311 -11.83 13.75 -6.04
CA THR A 311 -11.71 15.19 -5.85
C THR A 311 -11.48 15.90 -7.18
N VAL A 312 -12.13 17.04 -7.39
CA VAL A 312 -11.98 17.87 -8.59
C VAL A 312 -11.78 19.33 -8.22
#